data_AF-A0A947BY30-F1
#
_entry.id   AF-A0A947BY30-F1
#
_cell.length_a   1.000
_cell.length_b   1.000
_cell.length_c   1.000
_cell.angle_alpha   90.00
_cell.angle_beta   90.00
_cell.angle_gamma   90.00
#
_symmetry.space_group_name_H-M   'P 1'
#
loop_
_entity.id
_entity.type
_entity.pdbx_description
1 polymer ?
#
loop_
_entity_poly.entity_id
_entity_poly.type
_entity_poly.pdbx_seq_one_letter_code
_entity_poly.pdbx_strand_id
1 'polypeptide(L)'
;MVSDLAKKLAAAVPGSTSGVGTMRADLERNFRGLLDSAFERMELVTREEFDVQRKVLERTREKLTALEAQVAAMEKESGQRG
;
A
#
# COMPACT_ATOMS: atom_id res chain seq x y z
N MET A 1 -8.27 4.12 11.68
CA MET A 1 -7.91 4.59 10.33
C MET A 1 -9.12 5.04 9.51
N VAL A 2 -9.98 4.13 9.00
CA VAL A 2 -11.15 4.55 8.18
C VAL A 2 -12.12 5.43 8.97
N SER A 3 -12.37 5.09 10.23
CA SER A 3 -13.18 5.91 11.15
C SER A 3 -12.62 7.32 11.34
N ASP A 4 -11.31 7.47 11.43
CA ASP A 4 -10.67 8.76 11.70
C ASP A 4 -10.68 9.64 10.45
N LEU A 5 -10.56 9.01 9.28
CA LEU A 5 -10.66 9.69 7.99
C LEU A 5 -12.10 10.17 7.74
N ALA A 6 -13.10 9.34 8.00
CA ALA A 6 -14.51 9.73 7.91
C ALA A 6 -14.84 10.93 8.81
N LYS A 7 -14.33 10.93 10.06
CA LYS A 7 -14.48 12.05 10.99
C LYS A 7 -13.81 13.34 10.51
N LYS A 8 -12.60 13.25 9.95
CA LYS A 8 -11.88 14.40 9.38
C LYS A 8 -12.59 14.97 8.15
N LEU A 9 -13.11 14.12 7.28
CA LEU A 9 -13.88 14.54 6.10
C LEU A 9 -15.19 15.23 6.51
N ALA A 10 -15.93 14.64 7.46
CA ALA A 10 -17.15 15.24 7.99
C ALA A 10 -16.89 16.63 8.63
N ALA A 11 -15.75 16.80 9.30
CA ALA A 11 -15.36 18.07 9.91
C ALA A 11 -14.83 19.12 8.90
N ALA A 12 -14.43 18.71 7.70
CA ALA A 12 -13.92 19.60 6.65
C ALA A 12 -15.05 20.22 5.78
N VAL A 13 -16.29 19.75 5.90
CA VAL A 13 -17.45 20.29 5.16
C VAL A 13 -17.89 21.62 5.76
N PRO A 14 -17.89 22.74 5.00
CA PRO A 14 -18.39 24.03 5.45
C PRO A 14 -19.87 23.93 5.85
N GLY A 15 -20.22 24.39 7.06
CA GLY A 15 -21.59 24.34 7.59
C GLY A 15 -21.90 23.16 8.52
N SER A 16 -20.99 22.17 8.64
CA SER A 16 -21.11 21.06 9.60
C SER A 16 -21.02 21.48 11.08
N THR A 17 -20.63 22.73 11.34
CA THR A 17 -20.47 23.32 12.68
C THR A 17 -21.69 24.14 13.14
N SER A 18 -22.66 24.42 12.27
CA SER A 18 -23.75 25.39 12.56
C SER A 18 -25.15 24.77 12.65
N GLY A 19 -25.28 23.45 12.73
CA GLY A 19 -26.59 22.81 12.90
C GLY A 19 -26.48 21.38 13.43
N VAL A 20 -27.09 21.16 14.61
CA VAL A 20 -27.54 19.90 15.22
C VAL A 20 -26.65 18.67 14.98
N GLY A 21 -26.05 18.13 16.05
CA GLY A 21 -25.11 16.99 16.00
C GLY A 21 -25.58 15.72 15.26
N THR A 22 -26.86 15.59 14.96
CA THR A 22 -27.42 14.54 14.08
C THR A 22 -26.93 14.64 12.63
N MET A 23 -26.85 15.84 12.05
CA MET A 23 -26.34 16.02 10.67
C MET A 23 -24.88 15.60 10.53
N ARG A 24 -24.06 15.86 11.56
CA ARG A 24 -22.65 15.45 11.59
C ARG A 24 -22.51 13.92 11.67
N ALA A 25 -23.33 13.26 12.47
CA ALA A 25 -23.33 11.81 12.60
C ALA A 25 -23.76 11.13 11.28
N ASP A 26 -24.77 11.67 10.61
CA ASP A 26 -25.23 11.16 9.30
C ASP A 26 -24.17 11.33 8.21
N LEU A 27 -23.46 12.48 8.19
CA LEU A 27 -22.32 12.69 7.30
C LEU A 27 -21.19 11.71 7.57
N GLU A 28 -20.80 11.50 8.83
CA GLU A 28 -19.76 10.52 9.19
C GLU A 28 -20.14 9.10 8.72
N ARG A 29 -21.40 8.71 8.91
CA ARG A 29 -21.91 7.40 8.47
C ARG A 29 -21.86 7.26 6.95
N ASN A 30 -22.28 8.27 6.21
CA ASN A 30 -22.24 8.27 4.75
C ASN A 30 -20.80 8.24 4.22
N PHE A 31 -19.89 9.05 4.79
CA PHE A 31 -18.48 9.04 4.40
C PHE A 31 -17.81 7.71 4.74
N ARG A 32 -18.13 7.07 5.87
CA ARG A 32 -17.64 5.73 6.18
C ARG A 32 -18.06 4.73 5.11
N GLY A 33 -19.35 4.67 4.78
CA GLY A 33 -19.84 3.75 3.74
C GLY A 33 -19.21 4.00 2.36
N LEU A 34 -18.98 5.26 1.99
CA LEU A 34 -18.26 5.62 0.76
C LEU A 34 -16.80 5.19 0.78
N LEU A 35 -16.09 5.37 1.90
CA LEU A 35 -14.70 4.96 2.06
C LEU A 35 -14.58 3.44 2.05
N ASP A 36 -15.47 2.72 2.74
CA ASP A 36 -15.50 1.26 2.74
C ASP A 36 -15.73 0.73 1.31
N SER A 37 -16.72 1.28 0.59
CA SER A 37 -17.00 0.92 -0.81
C SER A 37 -15.87 1.33 -1.78
N ALA A 38 -15.09 2.37 -1.44
CA ALA A 38 -13.93 2.77 -2.22
C ALA A 38 -12.76 1.81 -1.98
N PHE A 39 -12.51 1.42 -0.73
CA PHE A 39 -11.46 0.47 -0.37
C PHE A 39 -11.76 -0.95 -0.85
N GLU A 40 -13.01 -1.39 -0.88
CA GLU A 40 -13.41 -2.67 -1.49
C GLU A 40 -13.17 -2.71 -3.00
N ARG A 41 -13.27 -1.55 -3.67
CA ARG A 41 -12.96 -1.41 -5.11
C ARG A 41 -11.49 -1.24 -5.41
N MET A 42 -10.68 -0.95 -4.40
CA MET A 42 -9.23 -0.98 -4.54
C MET A 42 -8.80 -2.44 -4.36
N GLU A 43 -7.93 -2.95 -5.24
CA GLU A 43 -7.31 -4.27 -5.09
C GLU A 43 -6.29 -4.25 -3.93
N LEU A 44 -6.77 -3.99 -2.72
CA LEU A 44 -5.95 -3.89 -1.53
C LEU A 44 -5.51 -5.30 -1.14
N VAL A 45 -4.20 -5.50 -1.11
CA VAL A 45 -3.62 -6.67 -0.47
C VAL A 45 -3.54 -6.43 1.04
N THR A 46 -3.69 -7.50 1.80
CA THR A 46 -3.49 -7.45 3.25
C THR A 46 -2.04 -7.09 3.57
N ARG A 47 -1.81 -6.56 4.77
CA ARG A 47 -0.45 -6.25 5.23
C ARG A 47 0.44 -7.50 5.25
N GLU A 48 -0.12 -8.64 5.60
CA GLU A 48 0.60 -9.91 5.63
C GLU A 48 1.06 -10.33 4.23
N GLU A 49 0.17 -10.25 3.22
CA GLU A 49 0.53 -10.53 1.82
C GLU A 49 1.60 -9.57 1.30
N PHE A 50 1.51 -8.28 1.65
CA PHE A 50 2.54 -7.30 1.31
C PHE A 50 3.90 -7.67 1.91
N ASP A 51 3.94 -8.03 3.19
CA ASP A 51 5.18 -8.42 3.87
C ASP A 51 5.77 -9.73 3.29
N VAL A 52 4.93 -10.67 2.86
CA VAL A 52 5.36 -11.87 2.12
C VAL A 52 6.00 -11.48 0.78
N GLN A 53 5.34 -10.64 -0.02
CA GLN A 53 5.89 -10.22 -1.32
C GLN A 53 7.21 -9.45 -1.17
N ARG A 54 7.34 -8.65 -0.11
CA ARG A 54 8.61 -8.00 0.22
C ARG A 54 9.75 -8.99 0.45
N LYS A 55 9.51 -10.06 1.22
CA LYS A 55 10.51 -11.11 1.46
C LYS A 55 10.87 -11.87 0.20
N VAL A 56 9.89 -12.15 -0.67
CA VAL A 56 10.13 -12.76 -1.98
C VAL A 56 11.03 -11.85 -2.84
N LEU A 57 10.75 -10.56 -2.87
CA LEU A 57 11.55 -9.59 -3.61
C LEU A 57 12.99 -9.50 -3.06
N GLU A 58 13.15 -9.45 -1.74
CA GLU A 58 14.47 -9.45 -1.08
C GLU A 58 15.30 -10.66 -1.49
N ARG A 59 14.73 -11.87 -1.34
CA ARG A 59 15.38 -13.12 -1.75
C ARG A 59 15.71 -13.16 -3.24
N THR A 60 14.88 -12.54 -4.06
CA THR A 60 15.10 -12.47 -5.51
C THR A 60 16.28 -11.58 -5.84
N ARG A 61 16.43 -10.44 -5.15
CA ARG A 61 17.60 -9.56 -5.28
C ARG A 61 18.88 -10.25 -4.85
N GLU A 62 18.87 -10.96 -3.73
CA GLU A 62 20.04 -11.72 -3.27
C GLU A 62 20.49 -12.76 -4.31
N LYS A 63 19.52 -13.53 -4.84
CA LYS A 63 19.81 -14.52 -5.90
C LYS A 63 20.30 -13.86 -7.17
N LEU A 64 19.74 -12.72 -7.55
CA LEU A 64 20.16 -11.97 -8.73
C LEU A 64 21.62 -11.52 -8.60
N THR A 65 21.99 -10.89 -7.48
CA THR A 65 23.37 -10.47 -7.22
C THR A 65 24.35 -11.65 -7.22
N ALA A 66 23.96 -12.80 -6.67
CA ALA A 66 24.79 -14.01 -6.69
C ALA A 66 24.98 -14.57 -8.11
N LEU A 67 23.96 -14.50 -8.96
CA LEU A 67 24.05 -14.91 -10.37
C LEU A 67 24.90 -13.93 -11.20
N GLU A 68 24.72 -12.63 -11.00
CA GLU A 68 25.55 -11.58 -11.64
C GLU A 68 27.04 -11.79 -11.32
N ALA A 69 27.37 -12.10 -10.07
CA ALA A 69 28.74 -12.40 -9.67
C ALA A 69 29.31 -13.65 -10.35
N GLN A 70 28.51 -14.71 -10.46
CA GLN A 70 28.91 -15.94 -11.16
C GLN A 70 29.15 -15.70 -12.65
N VAL A 71 28.26 -14.95 -13.31
CA VAL A 71 28.41 -14.59 -14.72
C VAL A 71 29.68 -13.77 -14.92
N ALA A 72 29.91 -12.74 -14.10
CA ALA A 72 31.12 -11.92 -14.21
C ALA A 72 32.41 -12.73 -13.99
N ALA A 73 32.39 -13.74 -13.12
CA ALA A 73 33.53 -14.65 -12.94
C ALA A 73 33.77 -15.50 -14.20
N MET A 74 32.71 -16.09 -14.75
CA MET A 74 32.81 -16.91 -15.98
C MET A 74 33.25 -16.09 -17.21
N GLU A 75 32.77 -14.86 -17.34
CA GLU A 75 33.18 -13.94 -18.42
C GLU A 75 34.67 -13.60 -18.31
N LYS A 76 35.18 -13.36 -17.10
CA LYS A 76 36.62 -13.13 -16.86
C LYS A 76 37.46 -14.36 -17.21
N GLU A 77 37.03 -15.55 -16.80
CA GLU A 77 37.74 -16.80 -17.12
C GLU A 77 37.74 -17.10 -18.62
N SER A 78 36.63 -16.82 -19.31
CA SER A 78 36.50 -17.03 -20.75
C SER A 78 37.33 -16.03 -21.55
N GLY A 79 37.39 -14.77 -21.12
CA GLY A 79 38.21 -13.72 -21.74
C GLY A 79 39.72 -13.88 -21.50
N GLN A 80 40.15 -14.66 -20.50
CA GLN A 80 41.57 -14.99 -20.27
C GLN A 80 42.06 -16.19 -21.08
N ARG A 81 41.14 -16.96 -21.68
CA ARG A 81 41.44 -18.18 -22.46
C ARG A 81 41.44 -17.96 -23.98
N GLY A 82 41.08 -16.77 -24.46
CA GLY A 82 41.17 -16.36 -25.86
C GLY A 82 42.31 -15.38 -26.08
#